data_AF-A0A6J3LTM7-F1
#
_entry.id   AF-A0A6J3LTM7-F1
#
_cell.length_a   1.000
_cell.length_b   1.000
_cell.length_c   1.000
_cell.angle_alpha   90.00
_cell.angle_beta   90.00
_cell.angle_gamma   90.00
#
_symmetry.space_group_name_H-M   'P 1'
#
loop_
_entity.id
_entity.type
_entity.pdbx_description
1 polymer ?
#
loop_
_entity_poly.entity_id
_entity_poly.type
_entity_poly.pdbx_seq_one_letter_code
_entity_poly.pdbx_strand_id
1 'polypeptide(L)'
;MTATPLVRHFEAFLAARHPPKTFCPSEVARSLTSADIQVLSDATSTAMTHWRDAMPLIREHAWTLRARGRCEILQRGVVLGAEQVGCLEEIRGPIRIRRVERTGEDGSGA
;
A
#
# COMPACT_ATOMS: atom_id res chain seq x y z
N MET A 1 -2.28 -9.26 -19.06
CA MET A 1 -3.15 -8.42 -18.22
C MET A 1 -2.34 -7.22 -17.78
N THR A 2 -2.72 -6.00 -18.16
CA THR A 2 -2.09 -4.76 -17.72
C THR A 2 -2.41 -4.51 -16.25
N ALA A 3 -1.41 -4.17 -15.43
CA ALA A 3 -1.63 -3.82 -14.02
C ALA A 3 -2.59 -2.63 -13.90
N THR A 4 -3.51 -2.65 -12.93
CA THR A 4 -4.46 -1.54 -12.71
C THR A 4 -3.70 -0.25 -12.34
N PRO A 5 -4.29 0.94 -12.58
CA PRO A 5 -3.67 2.20 -12.18
C PRO A 5 -3.16 2.23 -10.74
N LEU A 6 -3.98 1.72 -9.82
CA LEU A 6 -3.64 1.64 -8.40
C LEU A 6 -2.35 0.85 -8.17
N VAL A 7 -2.23 -0.34 -8.77
CA VAL A 7 -1.05 -1.19 -8.63
C VAL A 7 0.18 -0.47 -9.16
N ARG A 8 0.09 0.13 -10.35
CA ARG A 8 1.21 0.84 -10.98
C ARG A 8 1.72 1.99 -10.12
N HIS A 9 0.82 2.85 -9.65
CA HIS A 9 1.18 3.99 -8.79
C HIS A 9 1.74 3.50 -7.45
N PHE A 10 1.09 2.53 -6.80
CA PHE A 10 1.55 2.01 -5.52
C PHE A 10 2.94 1.38 -5.61
N GLU A 11 3.19 0.57 -6.65
CA GLU A 11 4.50 -0.04 -6.89
C GLU A 11 5.56 1.00 -7.20
N ALA A 12 5.24 2.09 -7.92
CA ALA A 12 6.17 3.19 -8.14
C ALA A 12 6.60 3.85 -6.81
N PHE A 13 5.67 4.04 -5.87
CA PHE A 13 5.97 4.56 -4.53
C PHE A 13 6.84 3.60 -3.72
N LEU A 14 6.53 2.30 -3.76
CA LEU A 14 7.37 1.27 -3.14
C LEU A 14 8.77 1.24 -3.76
N ALA A 15 8.87 1.38 -5.09
CA ALA A 15 10.12 1.35 -5.86
C ALA A 15 11.03 2.54 -5.52
N ALA A 16 10.45 3.74 -5.42
CA ALA A 16 11.19 4.98 -5.19
C ALA A 16 11.65 5.18 -3.73
N ARG A 17 11.04 4.48 -2.76
CA ARG A 17 11.31 4.69 -1.32
C ARG A 17 12.01 3.49 -0.71
N HIS A 18 13.32 3.61 -0.54
CA HIS A 18 14.12 2.65 0.23
C HIS A 18 13.86 2.82 1.73
N PRO A 19 13.78 1.72 2.50
CA PRO A 19 13.71 1.81 3.95
C PRO A 19 14.87 2.64 4.54
N PRO A 20 14.62 3.40 5.61
CA PRO A 20 13.40 3.43 6.43
C PRO A 20 12.30 4.37 5.89
N LYS A 21 12.44 4.92 4.67
CA LYS A 21 11.47 5.89 4.13
C LYS A 21 10.10 5.24 3.93
N THR A 22 9.07 5.97 4.34
CA THR A 22 7.67 5.55 4.24
C THR A 22 6.86 6.47 3.33
N PHE A 23 5.64 6.06 2.98
CA PHE A 23 4.60 6.88 2.37
C PHE A 23 3.26 6.64 3.05
N CYS A 24 2.29 7.53 2.89
CA CYS A 24 0.91 7.28 3.32
C CYS A 24 -0.01 7.01 2.12
N PRO A 25 -1.15 6.33 2.34
CA PRO A 25 -2.12 6.05 1.28
C PRO A 25 -2.58 7.28 0.49
N SER A 26 -2.69 8.43 1.15
CA SER A 26 -3.13 9.67 0.50
C SER A 26 -2.12 10.22 -0.51
N GLU A 27 -0.84 9.88 -0.40
CA GLU A 27 0.16 10.27 -1.41
C GLU A 27 -0.07 9.49 -2.72
N VAL A 28 -0.35 8.18 -2.62
CA VAL A 28 -0.72 7.35 -3.79
C VAL A 28 -2.05 7.81 -4.37
N ALA A 29 -3.05 8.08 -3.53
CA ALA A 29 -4.34 8.53 -4.00
C ALA A 29 -4.24 9.84 -4.80
N ARG A 30 -3.43 10.80 -4.33
CA ARG A 30 -3.22 12.08 -5.00
C ARG A 30 -2.40 11.98 -6.30
N SER A 31 -1.69 10.88 -6.54
CA SER A 31 -0.99 10.66 -7.81
C SER A 31 -1.89 10.08 -8.89
N LEU A 32 -3.10 9.62 -8.54
CA LEU A 32 -4.08 9.14 -9.50
C LEU A 32 -4.62 10.30 -10.34
N THR A 33 -4.58 10.12 -11.66
CA THR A 33 -5.21 11.04 -12.62
C THR A 33 -6.71 10.83 -12.67
N SER A 34 -7.47 11.77 -13.26
CA SER A 34 -8.90 11.58 -13.51
C SER A 34 -9.20 10.34 -14.34
N ALA A 35 -8.32 10.01 -15.31
CA ALA A 35 -8.43 8.78 -16.09
C ALA A 35 -8.19 7.53 -15.24
N ASP A 36 -7.22 7.57 -14.32
CA ASP A 36 -6.98 6.47 -13.38
C ASP A 36 -8.21 6.25 -12.47
N ILE A 37 -8.81 7.33 -11.97
CA ILE A 37 -10.02 7.26 -11.14
C ILE A 37 -11.20 6.68 -11.93
N GLN A 38 -11.39 7.08 -13.20
CA GLN A 38 -12.43 6.50 -14.05
C GLN A 38 -12.22 5.00 -14.23
N VAL A 39 -11.00 4.56 -14.55
CA VAL A 39 -10.67 3.13 -14.70
C VAL A 39 -10.93 2.36 -13.41
N LEU A 40 -10.64 2.93 -12.24
CA LEU A 40 -10.94 2.31 -10.94
C LEU A 40 -12.44 2.28 -10.64
N SER A 41 -13.17 3.34 -11.02
CA SER A 41 -14.63 3.40 -10.91
C SER A 41 -15.29 2.34 -11.79
N ASP A 42 -14.81 2.14 -13.01
CA ASP A 42 -15.35 1.14 -13.94
C ASP A 42 -15.02 -0.30 -13.51
N ALA A 43 -13.87 -0.50 -12.87
CA ALA A 43 -13.41 -1.80 -12.39
C ALA A 43 -14.03 -2.22 -11.05
N THR A 44 -14.79 -1.36 -10.38
CA THR A 44 -15.36 -1.62 -9.06
C THR A 44 -16.86 -1.33 -9.02
N SER A 45 -17.57 -1.89 -8.03
CA SER A 45 -19.00 -1.61 -7.85
C SER A 45 -19.26 -0.26 -7.16
N THR A 46 -18.24 0.57 -6.97
CA THR A 46 -18.34 1.84 -6.25
C THR A 46 -17.92 2.97 -7.18
N ALA A 47 -18.85 3.85 -7.48
CA ALA A 47 -18.56 5.05 -8.27
C ALA A 47 -17.53 5.92 -7.54
N MET A 48 -16.45 6.26 -8.24
CA MET A 48 -15.39 7.14 -7.73
C MET A 48 -15.37 8.44 -8.52
N THR A 49 -15.46 9.55 -7.81
CA THR A 49 -15.45 10.90 -8.42
C THR A 49 -14.23 11.70 -8.00
N HIS A 50 -13.56 11.28 -6.92
CA HIS A 50 -12.45 12.01 -6.31
C HIS A 50 -11.40 11.03 -5.77
N TRP A 51 -10.13 11.46 -5.70
CA TRP A 51 -9.02 10.61 -5.23
C TRP A 51 -9.24 10.00 -3.84
N ARG A 52 -10.01 10.67 -2.98
CA ARG A 52 -10.37 10.15 -1.64
C ARG A 52 -11.18 8.86 -1.72
N ASP A 53 -11.95 8.67 -2.79
CA ASP A 53 -12.80 7.49 -2.97
C ASP A 53 -11.96 6.23 -3.22
N ALA A 54 -10.73 6.39 -3.74
CA ALA A 54 -9.78 5.29 -3.94
C ALA A 54 -9.08 4.84 -2.65
N MET A 55 -9.25 5.55 -1.52
CA MET A 55 -8.52 5.27 -0.28
C MET A 55 -8.76 3.86 0.28
N PRO A 56 -10.00 3.31 0.30
CA PRO A 56 -10.24 1.93 0.74
C PRO A 56 -9.46 0.92 -0.11
N LEU A 57 -9.49 1.05 -1.44
CA LEU A 57 -8.76 0.16 -2.35
C LEU A 57 -7.23 0.21 -2.11
N ILE A 58 -6.69 1.39 -1.85
CA ILE A 58 -5.25 1.55 -1.58
C ILE A 58 -4.87 0.83 -0.28
N ARG A 59 -5.72 0.92 0.75
CA ARG A 59 -5.51 0.24 2.03
C ARG A 59 -5.63 -1.28 1.89
N GLU A 60 -6.61 -1.77 1.14
CA GLU A 60 -6.79 -3.19 0.82
C GLU A 60 -5.61 -3.76 0.02
N HIS A 61 -5.12 -2.99 -0.96
CA HIS A 61 -3.96 -3.39 -1.74
C HIS A 61 -2.70 -3.46 -0.87
N ALA A 62 -2.47 -2.45 -0.02
CA ALA A 62 -1.37 -2.46 0.94
C ALA A 62 -1.46 -3.67 1.90
N TRP A 63 -2.66 -3.98 2.39
CA TRP A 63 -2.91 -5.14 3.26
C TRP A 63 -2.59 -6.45 2.55
N THR A 64 -3.02 -6.59 1.30
CA THR A 64 -2.73 -7.75 0.45
C THR A 64 -1.24 -7.92 0.22
N LEU A 65 -0.52 -6.84 -0.10
CA LEU A 65 0.93 -6.89 -0.29
C LEU A 65 1.68 -7.18 1.01
N ARG A 66 1.20 -6.66 2.14
CA ARG A 66 1.74 -7.00 3.46
C ARG A 66 1.61 -8.49 3.76
N ALA A 67 0.44 -9.08 3.54
CA ALA A 67 0.22 -10.52 3.74
C ALA A 67 1.15 -11.39 2.85
N ARG A 68 1.63 -10.84 1.73
CA ARG A 68 2.59 -11.48 0.82
C ARG A 68 4.06 -11.15 1.13
N GLY A 69 4.36 -10.46 2.22
CA GLY A 69 5.72 -10.03 2.55
C GLY A 69 6.34 -9.06 1.53
N ARG A 70 5.52 -8.27 0.83
CA ARG A 70 5.97 -7.31 -0.20
C ARG A 70 6.11 -5.88 0.34
N CYS A 71 5.39 -5.54 1.39
CA CYS A 71 5.51 -4.26 2.08
C CYS A 71 5.18 -4.42 3.57
N GLU A 72 5.51 -3.40 4.35
CA GLU A 72 5.12 -3.29 5.75
C GLU A 72 4.16 -2.12 5.92
N ILE A 73 3.19 -2.30 6.83
CA ILE A 73 2.29 -1.24 7.26
C ILE A 73 2.70 -0.84 8.66
N LEU A 74 2.89 0.46 8.88
CA LEU A 74 3.28 1.04 10.15
C LEU A 74 2.19 1.95 10.66
N GLN A 75 2.04 1.98 11.98
CA GLN A 75 1.22 2.97 12.67
C GLN A 75 1.98 3.50 13.87
N ARG A 76 2.03 4.83 14.00
CA ARG A 76 2.81 5.52 15.05
C ARG A 76 4.29 5.07 15.09
N GLY A 77 4.85 4.77 13.92
CA GLY A 77 6.25 4.32 13.78
C GLY A 77 6.49 2.83 14.03
N VAL A 78 5.47 2.07 14.44
CA VAL A 78 5.58 0.63 14.74
C VAL A 78 5.05 -0.18 13.56
N VAL A 79 5.80 -1.18 13.11
CA VAL A 79 5.32 -2.16 12.12
C VAL A 79 4.17 -2.96 12.73
N LEU A 80 3.05 -3.02 12.03
CA LEU A 80 1.90 -3.82 12.42
C LEU A 80 2.15 -5.26 11.96
N GLY A 81 2.62 -6.13 12.85
CA GLY A 81 2.82 -7.57 12.63
C GLY A 81 1.50 -8.36 12.61
N ALA A 82 1.53 -9.60 12.13
CA ALA A 82 0.33 -10.45 12.02
C ALA A 82 -0.31 -10.75 13.38
N GLU A 83 0.49 -10.79 14.44
CA GLU A 83 0.03 -11.03 15.82
C GLU A 83 -0.63 -9.80 16.45
N GLN A 84 -0.35 -8.59 15.95
CA GLN A 84 -0.85 -7.34 16.53
C GLN A 84 -2.19 -6.89 15.90
N VAL A 85 -2.44 -7.27 14.65
CA VAL A 85 -3.61 -6.85 13.88
C VAL A 85 -4.04 -8.00 12.97
N GLY A 86 -5.26 -8.49 13.18
CA GLY A 86 -5.83 -9.63 12.46
C GLY A 86 -6.50 -9.23 11.15
N CYS A 87 -7.10 -8.04 11.07
CA CYS A 87 -7.73 -7.53 9.84
C CYS A 87 -7.51 -6.03 9.60
N LEU A 88 -7.83 -5.58 8.39
CA LEU A 88 -7.63 -4.18 7.99
C LEU A 88 -8.56 -3.23 8.74
N GLU A 89 -9.76 -3.70 9.10
CA GLU A 89 -10.82 -2.94 9.74
C GLU A 89 -10.51 -2.52 11.18
N GLU A 90 -9.61 -3.26 11.84
CA GLU A 90 -9.07 -2.92 13.17
C GLU A 90 -8.13 -1.72 13.11
N ILE A 91 -7.53 -1.44 11.94
CA ILE A 91 -6.62 -0.31 11.78
C ILE A 91 -7.43 0.96 11.61
N ARG A 92 -7.44 1.80 12.65
CA ARG A 92 -8.10 3.10 12.64
C ARG A 92 -7.09 4.23 12.50
N GLY A 93 -7.36 5.15 11.59
CA GLY A 93 -6.56 6.37 11.43
C GLY A 93 -5.35 6.23 10.50
N PRO A 94 -4.39 7.16 10.59
CA PRO A 94 -3.27 7.26 9.65
C PRO A 94 -2.33 6.06 9.74
N ILE A 95 -1.96 5.55 8.56
CA ILE A 95 -0.94 4.51 8.40
C ILE A 95 0.20 5.01 7.51
N ARG A 96 1.35 4.38 7.66
CA ARG A 96 2.52 4.52 6.80
C ARG A 96 2.83 3.17 6.17
N ILE A 97 3.41 3.19 4.98
CA ILE A 97 3.75 2.01 4.19
C ILE A 97 5.20 2.15 3.76
N ARG A 98 5.96 1.05 3.79
CA ARG A 98 7.31 0.97 3.22
C ARG A 98 7.56 -0.41 2.61
N ARG A 99 8.63 -0.52 1.83
CA ARG A 99 9.15 -1.83 1.40
C ARG A 99 9.62 -2.60 2.64
N VAL A 100 9.49 -3.93 2.61
CA VAL A 100 10.06 -4.80 3.65
C VAL A 100 11.56 -4.52 3.77
N GLU A 101 12.02 -4.28 4.99
CA GLU A 101 13.44 -4.27 5.29
C GLU A 101 13.94 -5.70 5.14
N ARG A 102 14.82 -5.97 4.17
CA ARG A 102 15.61 -7.20 4.22
C ARG A 102 16.62 -7.01 5.35
N THR A 103 16.23 -7.37 6.56
CA THR A 103 17.20 -7.62 7.62
C THR A 103 18.11 -8.72 7.09
N GLY A 104 19.41 -8.42 6.93
CA GLY A 104 20.34 -9.33 6.29
C GLY A 104 20.41 -10.67 7.00
N GLU A 105 19.89 -11.71 6.36
CA GLU A 105 20.48 -13.05 6.40
C GLU A 105 21.24 -13.23 5.09
N ASP A 106 22.36 -12.50 4.97
CA ASP A 106 23.49 -12.93 4.14
C ASP A 106 24.63 -13.16 5.13
N GLY A 107 24.55 -14.33 5.75
CA GLY A 107 25.42 -14.77 6.83
C GLY A 107 25.34 -16.29 6.91
N SER A 108 26.30 -16.93 6.22
CA SER A 108 26.66 -18.36 6.27
C SER A 108 26.15 -19.22 5.11
N GLY A 109 27.09 -19.65 4.27
CA GLY A 109 26.85 -20.60 3.18
C GLY A 109 28.12 -21.00 2.42
N ALA A 110 29.11 -21.53 3.16
CA ALA A 110 30.36 -22.20 2.74
C ALA A 110 31.54 -21.35 2.25
#